data_AF-A0A9N8W3C3-F1
#
_entry.id   AF-A0A9N8W3C3-F1
#
_cell.length_a   1.000
_cell.length_b   1.000
_cell.length_c   1.000
_cell.angle_alpha   90.00
_cell.angle_beta   90.00
_cell.angle_gamma   90.00
#
_symmetry.space_group_name_H-M   'P 1'
#
loop_
_entity.id
_entity.type
_entity.pdbx_description
1 polymer ?
#
loop_
_entity_poly.entity_id
_entity_poly.type
_entity_poly.pdbx_seq_one_letter_code
_entity_poly.pdbx_strand_id
1 'polypeptide(L)'
;ILLKMIELPYPYGHLEIYNMIQEVIEDWKLDKKIIAILTDNGANIKAAIENITHGLKTIEVTIKQCKELIAHLSKAQKATGIQNPVDIIKPIDIRWNSIYFALEWFILLKRPIHWLENTLSNSACYESHRERTKLQEFIPLLSAFETLSKLIPLLKPFEKTT
;
A
#
# COMPACT_ATOMS: atom_id res chain seq x y z
N ILE A 1 -11.35 17.42 -2.37
CA ILE A 1 -11.14 18.67 -3.15
C ILE A 1 -10.62 18.23 -4.51
N LEU A 2 -11.32 18.57 -5.58
CA LEU A 2 -10.83 18.36 -6.95
C LEU A 2 -9.90 19.51 -7.30
N LEU A 3 -8.66 19.22 -7.70
CA LEU A 3 -7.65 20.25 -8.02
C LEU A 3 -7.65 20.64 -9.50
N LYS A 4 -7.78 19.66 -10.41
CA LYS A 4 -7.78 19.87 -11.86
C LYS A 4 -8.47 18.70 -12.56
N MET A 5 -9.24 18.97 -13.62
CA MET A 5 -9.84 17.97 -14.50
C MET A 5 -9.68 18.48 -15.93
N ILE A 6 -8.89 17.78 -16.75
CA ILE A 6 -8.49 18.23 -18.08
C ILE A 6 -8.49 17.06 -19.03
N GLU A 7 -8.94 17.32 -20.26
CA GLU A 7 -8.74 16.44 -21.40
C GLU A 7 -7.36 16.72 -22.02
N LEU A 8 -6.52 15.69 -22.06
CA LEU A 8 -5.18 15.82 -22.64
C LEU A 8 -5.26 15.73 -24.18
N PRO A 9 -4.55 16.58 -24.92
CA PRO A 9 -4.48 16.43 -26.37
C PRO A 9 -3.64 15.21 -26.74
N TYR A 10 -4.02 14.51 -27.82
CA TYR A 10 -3.23 13.40 -28.35
C TYR A 10 -1.87 13.90 -28.91
N PRO A 11 -0.75 13.19 -28.70
CA PRO A 11 -0.63 11.90 -28.02
C PRO A 11 -0.55 12.00 -26.49
N TYR A 12 -1.15 11.02 -25.81
CA TYR A 12 -1.17 10.90 -24.34
C TYR A 12 0.17 10.39 -23.79
N GLY A 13 1.27 11.07 -24.10
CA GLY A 13 2.61 10.68 -23.66
C GLY A 13 2.86 10.97 -22.19
N HIS A 14 3.93 10.38 -21.67
CA HIS A 14 4.34 10.56 -20.27
C HIS A 14 4.77 12.00 -19.95
N LEU A 15 5.31 12.74 -20.94
CA LEU A 15 5.74 14.13 -20.75
C LEU A 15 4.55 15.07 -20.58
N GLU A 16 3.50 14.89 -21.37
CA GLU A 16 2.28 15.68 -21.30
C GLU A 16 1.58 15.48 -19.95
N ILE A 17 1.53 14.23 -19.49
CA ILE A 17 1.01 13.89 -18.15
C ILE A 17 1.88 14.50 -17.05
N TYR A 18 3.21 14.37 -17.15
CA TYR A 18 4.17 14.93 -16.18
C TYR A 18 3.99 16.44 -16.03
N ASN A 19 3.99 17.16 -17.15
CA ASN A 19 3.89 18.63 -17.17
C ASN A 19 2.57 19.09 -16.54
N MET A 20 1.46 18.41 -16.85
CA MET A 20 0.16 18.74 -16.26
C MET A 20 0.16 18.55 -14.74
N ILE A 21 0.74 17.45 -14.24
CA ILE A 21 0.80 17.20 -12.79
C ILE A 21 1.74 18.21 -12.12
N GLN A 22 2.89 18.54 -12.73
CA GLN A 22 3.79 19.57 -12.23
C GLN A 22 3.10 20.93 -12.11
N GLU A 23 2.36 21.35 -13.13
CA GLU A 23 1.59 22.60 -13.10
C GLU A 23 0.61 22.63 -11.91
N VAL A 24 -0.11 21.53 -11.64
CA VAL A 24 -0.97 21.42 -10.45
C VAL A 24 -0.17 21.56 -9.15
N ILE A 25 1.00 20.91 -9.08
CA ILE A 25 1.85 20.94 -7.88
C ILE A 25 2.34 22.36 -7.61
N GLU A 26 2.80 23.06 -8.65
CA GLU A 26 3.30 24.43 -8.58
C GLU A 26 2.17 25.42 -8.24
N ASP A 27 1.04 25.36 -8.96
CA ASP A 27 -0.12 26.24 -8.78
C ASP A 27 -0.63 26.19 -7.33
N TRP A 28 -0.68 24.99 -6.78
CA TRP A 28 -1.18 24.75 -5.42
C TRP A 28 -0.08 24.73 -4.36
N LYS A 29 1.18 24.98 -4.74
CA LYS A 29 2.36 24.97 -3.85
C LYS A 29 2.44 23.69 -3.01
N LEU A 30 2.30 22.56 -3.68
CA LEU A 30 2.28 21.22 -3.09
C LEU A 30 3.67 20.58 -3.01
N ASP A 31 4.72 21.31 -3.39
CA ASP A 31 6.10 20.86 -3.28
C ASP A 31 6.39 20.30 -1.89
N LYS A 32 6.89 19.05 -1.86
CA LYS A 32 7.22 18.30 -0.63
C LYS A 32 6.04 18.02 0.31
N LYS A 33 4.81 18.34 -0.09
CA LYS A 33 3.56 18.03 0.65
C LYS A 33 2.85 16.78 0.12
N ILE A 34 3.32 16.25 -1.01
CA ILE A 34 2.78 15.03 -1.62
C ILE A 34 3.32 13.82 -0.87
N ILE A 35 2.41 13.12 -0.18
CA ILE A 35 2.73 11.94 0.63
C ILE A 35 2.54 10.65 -0.19
N ALA A 36 1.59 10.66 -1.13
CA ALA A 36 1.25 9.52 -1.97
C ALA A 36 0.69 10.01 -3.31
N ILE A 37 0.95 9.25 -4.36
CA ILE A 37 0.29 9.39 -5.66
C ILE A 37 -0.35 8.05 -5.99
N LEU A 38 -1.63 8.05 -6.34
CA LEU A 38 -2.40 6.85 -6.69
C LEU A 38 -2.87 6.98 -8.13
N THR A 39 -2.37 6.11 -8.99
CA THR A 39 -2.71 6.08 -10.41
C THR A 39 -3.06 4.67 -10.84
N ASP A 40 -3.62 4.52 -12.04
CA ASP A 40 -3.67 3.21 -12.68
C ASP A 40 -2.25 2.74 -13.10
N ASN A 41 -2.18 1.50 -13.59
CA ASN A 41 -0.95 0.87 -14.04
C ASN A 41 -0.60 1.19 -15.51
N GLY A 42 -1.16 2.27 -16.07
CA GLY A 42 -0.87 2.71 -17.43
C GLY A 42 0.61 3.07 -17.60
N ALA A 43 1.22 2.61 -18.68
CA ALA A 43 2.65 2.80 -18.92
C ALA A 43 3.07 4.28 -18.91
N ASN A 44 2.25 5.15 -19.52
CA ASN A 44 2.56 6.58 -19.64
C ASN A 44 2.42 7.33 -18.31
N ILE A 45 1.38 7.05 -17.52
CA ILE A 45 1.21 7.66 -16.20
C ILE A 45 2.31 7.19 -15.25
N LYS A 46 2.69 5.90 -15.30
CA LYS A 46 3.78 5.37 -14.46
C LYS A 46 5.11 6.07 -14.76
N ALA A 47 5.47 6.20 -16.03
CA ALA A 47 6.69 6.90 -16.44
C ALA A 47 6.64 8.40 -16.05
N ALA A 48 5.47 9.04 -16.13
CA ALA A 48 5.31 10.43 -15.68
C ALA A 48 5.53 10.57 -14.17
N ILE A 49 4.94 9.67 -13.37
CA ILE A 49 5.07 9.69 -11.92
C ILE A 49 6.50 9.38 -11.47
N GLU A 50 7.22 8.46 -12.10
CA GLU A 50 8.63 8.17 -11.77
C GLU A 50 9.50 9.44 -11.79
N ASN A 51 9.27 10.34 -12.74
CA ASN A 51 10.00 11.60 -12.84
C ASN A 51 9.61 12.62 -11.74
N ILE A 52 8.38 12.56 -11.22
CA ILE A 52 7.89 13.42 -10.12
C ILE A 52 8.40 12.91 -8.76
N THR A 53 8.56 11.60 -8.65
CA THR A 53 8.66 10.87 -7.37
C THR A 53 10.07 10.49 -6.98
N HIS A 54 11.11 11.16 -7.50
CA HIS A 54 12.50 10.94 -7.07
C HIS A 54 12.72 10.98 -5.53
N GLY A 55 11.74 11.46 -4.73
CA GLY A 55 11.70 11.36 -3.26
C GLY A 55 10.63 10.45 -2.60
N LEU A 56 9.70 9.84 -3.33
CA LEU A 56 8.53 9.12 -2.79
C LEU A 56 8.75 7.61 -2.57
N LYS A 57 9.95 7.23 -2.11
CA LYS A 57 10.38 5.84 -1.93
C LYS A 57 9.69 5.06 -0.79
N THR A 58 8.74 5.64 -0.06
CA THR A 58 8.35 5.09 1.25
C THR A 58 7.06 4.27 1.24
N ILE A 59 6.11 4.51 0.34
CA ILE A 59 4.81 3.79 0.37
C ILE A 59 4.83 2.51 -0.45
N GLU A 60 5.50 2.47 -1.60
CA GLU A 60 5.57 1.26 -2.43
C GLU A 60 6.23 0.09 -1.70
N VAL A 61 7.30 0.36 -0.95
CA VAL A 61 7.98 -0.63 -0.10
C VAL A 61 7.03 -1.15 0.98
N THR A 62 6.31 -0.25 1.65
CA THR A 62 5.32 -0.65 2.67
C THR A 62 4.18 -1.46 2.05
N ILE A 63 3.65 -1.08 0.89
CA ILE A 63 2.60 -1.82 0.18
C ILE A 63 3.12 -3.21 -0.20
N LYS A 64 4.36 -3.32 -0.71
CA LYS A 64 4.99 -4.60 -1.05
C LYS A 64 5.14 -5.50 0.18
N GLN A 65 5.64 -4.96 1.28
CA GLN A 65 5.74 -5.66 2.57
C GLN A 65 4.38 -6.16 3.05
N CYS A 66 3.33 -5.32 2.93
CA CYS A 66 1.96 -5.72 3.26
C CYS A 66 1.48 -6.89 2.39
N LYS A 67 1.74 -6.87 1.08
CA LYS A 67 1.39 -7.94 0.13
C LYS A 67 2.08 -9.26 0.48
N GLU A 68 3.38 -9.21 0.78
CA GLU A 68 4.18 -10.39 1.15
C GLU A 68 3.72 -10.98 2.47
N LEU A 69 3.43 -10.14 3.47
CA LEU A 69 2.88 -10.59 4.76
C LEU A 69 1.51 -11.26 4.59
N ILE A 70 0.62 -10.64 3.81
CA ILE A 70 -0.70 -11.21 3.46
C ILE A 70 -0.55 -12.60 2.81
N ALA A 71 0.38 -12.74 1.87
CA ALA A 71 0.62 -14.02 1.20
C ALA A 71 1.18 -15.08 2.16
N HIS A 72 2.06 -14.69 3.08
CA HIS A 72 2.63 -15.58 4.09
C HIS A 72 1.56 -16.08 5.07
N LEU A 73 0.75 -15.17 5.62
CA LEU A 73 -0.36 -15.49 6.53
C LEU A 73 -1.41 -16.40 5.86
N SER A 74 -1.75 -16.12 4.59
CA SER A 74 -2.68 -16.97 3.82
C SER A 74 -2.18 -18.41 3.69
N LYS A 75 -0.87 -18.61 3.50
CA LYS A 75 -0.28 -19.95 3.42
C LYS A 75 -0.28 -20.64 4.79
N ALA A 76 0.05 -19.91 5.85
CA ALA A 76 0.05 -20.44 7.22
C ALA A 76 -1.36 -20.88 7.68
N GLN A 77 -2.41 -20.13 7.37
CA GLN A 77 -3.79 -20.50 7.69
C GLN A 77 -4.24 -21.79 6.98
N LYS A 78 -3.83 -21.98 5.72
CA LYS A 78 -4.13 -23.22 4.97
C LYS A 78 -3.40 -24.43 5.52
N ALA A 79 -2.16 -24.25 6.00
CA ALA A 79 -1.36 -25.32 6.57
C ALA A 79 -1.85 -25.79 7.95
N THR A 80 -2.58 -24.94 8.68
CA THR A 80 -3.04 -25.20 10.06
C THR A 80 -4.43 -25.85 10.14
N GLY A 81 -5.11 -26.08 9.02
CA GLY A 81 -6.42 -26.77 9.00
C GLY A 81 -7.56 -26.00 9.66
N ILE A 82 -7.43 -24.68 9.82
CA ILE A 82 -8.45 -23.82 10.45
C ILE A 82 -9.76 -23.93 9.64
N GLN A 83 -10.86 -24.31 10.31
CA GLN A 83 -12.15 -24.61 9.66
C GLN A 83 -12.81 -23.40 8.98
N ASN A 84 -12.38 -22.17 9.29
CA ASN A 84 -12.82 -20.93 8.63
C ASN A 84 -11.63 -19.97 8.48
N PRO A 85 -10.78 -20.14 7.46
CA PRO A 85 -9.72 -19.19 7.18
C PRO A 85 -10.38 -17.85 6.80
N VAL A 86 -9.89 -16.79 7.42
CA VAL A 86 -10.30 -15.42 7.11
C VAL A 86 -9.94 -15.14 5.64
N ASP A 87 -10.91 -14.75 4.80
CA ASP A 87 -10.68 -14.50 3.38
C ASP A 87 -9.75 -13.31 3.18
N ILE A 88 -8.46 -13.60 2.98
CA ILE A 88 -7.48 -12.54 2.77
C ILE A 88 -7.66 -11.98 1.36
N ILE A 89 -8.18 -10.75 1.29
CA ILE A 89 -8.31 -10.00 0.03
C ILE A 89 -6.92 -9.77 -0.52
N LYS A 90 -6.60 -10.45 -1.63
CA LYS A 90 -5.37 -10.19 -2.37
C LYS A 90 -5.53 -8.89 -3.15
N PRO A 91 -4.61 -7.92 -3.01
CA PRO A 91 -4.64 -6.75 -3.86
C PRO A 91 -4.47 -7.17 -5.32
N ILE A 92 -5.33 -6.65 -6.19
CA ILE A 92 -5.31 -6.85 -7.63
C ILE A 92 -4.71 -5.58 -8.24
N ASP A 93 -3.52 -5.69 -8.81
CA ASP A 93 -2.70 -4.57 -9.28
C ASP A 93 -3.37 -3.65 -10.33
N ILE A 94 -4.56 -4.02 -10.83
CA ILE A 94 -5.28 -3.33 -11.90
C ILE A 94 -6.23 -2.24 -11.34
N ARG A 95 -6.58 -2.26 -10.03
CA ARG A 95 -7.53 -1.29 -9.44
C ARG A 95 -7.09 -0.79 -8.08
N TRP A 96 -7.08 0.52 -7.89
CA TRP A 96 -6.68 1.19 -6.66
C TRP A 96 -7.58 0.81 -5.46
N ASN A 97 -8.86 0.49 -5.68
CA ASN A 97 -9.77 -0.05 -4.65
C ASN A 97 -9.18 -1.29 -3.97
N SER A 98 -8.46 -2.13 -4.70
CA SER A 98 -7.84 -3.32 -4.12
C SER A 98 -6.64 -2.99 -3.22
N ILE A 99 -5.93 -1.89 -3.48
CA ILE A 99 -4.86 -1.37 -2.61
C ILE A 99 -5.50 -0.76 -1.36
N TYR A 100 -6.60 -0.01 -1.50
CA TYR A 100 -7.38 0.48 -0.37
C TYR A 100 -7.82 -0.66 0.55
N PHE A 101 -8.46 -1.70 0.02
CA PHE A 101 -8.90 -2.85 0.80
C PHE A 101 -7.72 -3.60 1.43
N ALA A 102 -6.60 -3.76 0.72
CA ALA A 102 -5.41 -4.39 1.28
C ALA A 102 -4.82 -3.58 2.45
N LEU A 103 -4.81 -2.25 2.37
CA LEU A 103 -4.36 -1.38 3.46
C LEU A 103 -5.34 -1.40 4.65
N GLU A 104 -6.64 -1.38 4.39
CA GLU A 104 -7.69 -1.45 5.43
C GLU A 104 -7.58 -2.77 6.21
N TRP A 105 -7.43 -3.87 5.49
CA TRP A 105 -7.13 -5.17 6.06
C TRP A 105 -5.83 -5.20 6.87
N PHE A 106 -4.78 -4.56 6.35
CA PHE A 106 -3.50 -4.53 7.04
C PHE A 106 -3.59 -3.85 8.42
N ILE A 107 -4.38 -2.78 8.53
CA ILE A 107 -4.65 -2.13 9.82
C ILE A 107 -5.44 -3.07 10.76
N LEU A 108 -6.45 -3.78 10.25
CA LEU A 108 -7.20 -4.76 11.04
C LEU A 108 -6.30 -5.89 11.56
N LEU A 109 -5.33 -6.32 10.76
CA LEU A 109 -4.37 -7.38 11.11
C LEU A 109 -3.28 -6.92 12.09
N LYS A 110 -3.14 -5.63 12.40
CA LYS A 110 -2.10 -5.11 13.33
C LYS A 110 -2.08 -5.85 14.67
N ARG A 111 -3.26 -6.05 15.29
CA ARG A 111 -3.34 -6.74 16.60
C ARG A 111 -3.04 -8.23 16.47
N PRO A 112 -3.63 -8.98 15.52
CA PRO A 112 -3.24 -10.37 15.25
C PRO A 112 -1.73 -10.56 14.97
N ILE A 113 -1.12 -9.69 14.18
CA ILE A 113 0.31 -9.75 13.85
C ILE A 113 1.16 -9.58 15.12
N HIS A 114 0.82 -8.59 15.96
CA HIS A 114 1.55 -8.36 17.20
C HIS A 114 1.34 -9.50 18.21
N TRP A 115 0.13 -10.06 18.28
CA TRP A 115 -0.15 -11.25 19.09
C TRP A 115 0.67 -12.46 18.62
N LEU A 116 0.76 -12.69 17.30
CA LEU A 116 1.58 -13.75 16.71
C LEU A 116 3.06 -13.54 17.02
N GLU A 117 3.57 -12.31 16.85
CA GLU A 117 4.96 -11.97 17.18
C GLU A 117 5.28 -12.26 18.65
N ASN A 118 4.39 -11.86 19.58
CA ASN A 118 4.55 -12.12 21.01
C ASN A 118 4.49 -13.63 21.31
N THR A 119 3.60 -14.36 20.65
CA THR A 119 3.48 -15.83 20.82
C THR A 119 4.74 -16.55 20.33
N LEU A 120 5.28 -16.15 19.18
CA LEU A 120 6.53 -16.69 18.64
C LEU A 120 7.74 -16.30 19.50
N SER A 121 7.70 -15.12 20.13
CA SER A 121 8.76 -14.65 21.04
C SER A 121 8.83 -15.44 22.34
N ASN A 122 7.67 -15.90 22.82
CA ASN A 122 7.55 -16.70 24.06
C ASN A 122 7.68 -18.21 23.81
N SER A 123 7.81 -18.63 22.56
CA SER A 123 8.06 -20.02 22.20
C SER A 123 9.50 -20.40 22.52
N ALA A 124 9.71 -21.58 23.10
CA ALA A 124 11.04 -22.16 23.29
C ALA A 124 11.57 -22.91 22.04
N CYS A 125 10.78 -22.95 20.96
CA CYS A 125 11.09 -23.70 19.75
C CYS A 125 11.92 -22.88 18.76
N TYR A 126 13.01 -23.47 18.26
CA TYR A 126 13.91 -22.86 17.29
C TYR A 126 13.19 -22.46 16.00
N GLU A 127 12.31 -23.30 15.50
CA GLU A 127 11.50 -23.05 14.30
C GLU A 127 10.61 -21.82 14.49
N SER A 128 10.01 -21.65 15.68
CA SER A 128 9.22 -20.46 16.01
C SER A 128 10.06 -19.18 16.01
N HIS A 129 11.29 -19.23 16.52
CA HIS A 129 12.21 -18.09 16.45
C HIS A 129 12.63 -17.79 15.00
N ARG A 130 12.86 -18.80 14.18
CA ARG A 130 13.18 -18.62 12.75
C ARG A 130 12.00 -18.00 11.97
N GLU A 131 10.78 -18.42 12.27
CA GLU A 131 9.57 -17.82 11.68
C GLU A 131 9.37 -16.38 12.15
N ARG A 132 9.67 -16.06 13.42
CA ARG A 132 9.68 -14.68 13.91
C ARG A 132 10.65 -13.81 13.14
N THR A 133 11.89 -14.26 12.91
CA THR A 133 12.88 -13.47 12.18
C THR A 133 12.39 -13.14 10.77
N LYS A 134 11.80 -14.12 10.07
CA LYS A 134 11.16 -13.89 8.77
C LYS A 134 9.99 -12.91 8.87
N LEU A 135 9.13 -13.06 9.88
CA LEU A 135 8.00 -12.17 10.09
C LEU A 135 8.46 -10.70 10.27
N GLN A 136 9.54 -10.48 11.01
CA GLN A 136 10.12 -9.16 11.24
C GLN A 136 10.70 -8.51 9.98
N GLU A 137 11.11 -9.30 8.97
CA GLU A 137 11.52 -8.77 7.66
C GLU A 137 10.34 -8.15 6.89
N PHE A 138 9.12 -8.64 7.14
CA PHE A 138 7.90 -8.23 6.43
C PHE A 138 7.02 -7.25 7.21
N ILE A 139 7.16 -7.16 8.54
CA ILE A 139 6.39 -6.20 9.35
C ILE A 139 6.88 -4.77 9.06
N PRO A 140 6.01 -3.87 8.56
CA PRO A 140 6.35 -2.46 8.42
C PRO A 140 6.61 -1.82 9.77
N LEU A 141 7.45 -0.79 9.79
CA LEU A 141 7.73 0.00 10.99
C LEU A 141 6.43 0.54 11.61
N LEU A 142 6.40 0.75 12.93
CA LEU A 142 5.23 1.30 13.63
C LEU A 142 4.75 2.64 13.02
N SER A 143 5.69 3.47 12.57
CA SER A 143 5.42 4.74 11.88
C SER A 143 4.72 4.56 10.53
N ALA A 144 4.93 3.44 9.84
CA ALA A 144 4.21 3.10 8.62
C ALA A 144 2.74 2.80 8.93
N PHE A 145 2.43 2.09 10.01
CA PHE A 145 1.05 1.86 10.45
C PHE A 145 0.32 3.18 10.79
N GLU A 146 1.01 4.12 11.44
CA GLU A 146 0.43 5.43 11.76
C GLU A 146 0.15 6.26 10.50
N THR A 147 1.09 6.21 9.54
CA THR A 147 0.93 6.88 8.25
C THR A 147 -0.25 6.30 7.47
N LEU A 148 -0.35 4.97 7.40
CA LEU A 148 -1.47 4.28 6.77
C LEU A 148 -2.81 4.59 7.47
N SER A 149 -2.83 4.62 8.80
CA SER A 149 -4.04 4.95 9.58
C SER A 149 -4.58 6.36 9.28
N LYS A 150 -3.69 7.30 8.94
CA LYS A 150 -4.08 8.65 8.49
C LYS A 150 -4.51 8.68 7.02
N LEU A 151 -3.95 7.81 6.19
CA LEU A 151 -4.23 7.73 4.76
C LEU A 151 -5.60 7.11 4.46
N ILE A 152 -5.99 6.03 5.14
CA ILE A 152 -7.24 5.30 4.85
C ILE A 152 -8.49 6.18 4.88
N PRO A 153 -8.72 7.04 5.90
CA PRO A 153 -9.86 7.94 5.91
C PRO A 153 -9.90 8.90 4.72
N LEU A 154 -8.75 9.28 4.18
CA LEU A 154 -8.65 10.15 3.00
C LEU A 154 -9.00 9.42 1.71
N LEU A 155 -8.74 8.10 1.65
CA LEU A 155 -9.03 7.27 0.49
C LEU A 155 -10.48 6.76 0.45
N LYS A 156 -11.11 6.60 1.62
CA LYS A 156 -12.47 6.08 1.77
C LYS A 156 -13.54 6.75 0.90
N PRO A 157 -13.56 8.09 0.71
CA PRO A 157 -14.55 8.73 -0.16
C PRO A 157 -14.43 8.30 -1.61
N PHE A 158 -13.22 8.03 -2.08
CA PHE A 158 -12.97 7.65 -3.47
C PHE A 158 -13.46 6.22 -3.74
N GLU A 159 -13.45 5.33 -2.73
CA GLU A 159 -13.75 3.91 -2.89
C GLU A 159 -15.21 3.72 -3.26
N LYS A 160 -16.09 4.45 -2.57
CA LYS A 160 -17.53 4.44 -2.83
C LYS A 160 -17.94 4.99 -4.20
N THR A 161 -17.02 5.65 -4.91
CA THR A 161 -17.31 6.35 -6.16
C THR A 161 -16.80 5.59 -7.39
N THR A 162 -16.12 4.45 -7.20
CA THR A 162 -15.51 3.64 -8.27
C THR A 162 -15.97 2.19 -8.20
#